data_AF-A0A9X9A1X9-F1
#
_entry.id   AF-A0A9X9A1X9-F1
#
_cell.length_a   1.000
_cell.length_b   1.000
_cell.length_c   1.000
_cell.angle_alpha   90.00
_cell.angle_beta   90.00
_cell.angle_gamma   90.00
#
_symmetry.space_group_name_H-M   'P 1'
#
loop_
_entity.id
_entity.type
_entity.pdbx_description
1 polymer ?
#
loop_
_entity_poly.entity_id
_entity_poly.type
_entity_poly.pdbx_seq_one_letter_code
_entity_poly.pdbx_strand_id
1 'polypeptide(L)' 'GVGIVTKIADDVTSLKIGDRVSIAWMFQSCGRCEYCVTGRETFCREVKNAGYSVDGGMAEQCIVTADYAVKV' A
#
# COMPACT_ATOMS: atom_id res chain seq x y z
N GLY A 1 -1.75 -5.90 -8.25
CA GLY A 1 -1.05 -7.19 -8.06
C GLY A 1 -1.54 -7.87 -6.79
N VAL A 2 -1.29 -9.17 -6.63
CA VAL A 2 -1.55 -9.92 -5.39
C VAL A 2 -0.31 -10.73 -5.05
N GLY A 3 0.10 -10.74 -3.79
CA GLY A 3 1.29 -11.44 -3.33
C GLY A 3 1.15 -11.97 -1.90
N ILE A 4 2.20 -12.64 -1.42
CA ILE A 4 2.33 -13.14 -0.05
C ILE A 4 3.45 -12.33 0.63
N VAL A 5 3.21 -11.86 1.85
CA VAL A 5 4.22 -11.14 2.63
C VAL A 5 5.37 -12.10 3.00
N THR A 6 6.58 -11.83 2.49
CA THR A 6 7.78 -12.64 2.76
C THR A 6 8.74 -12.01 3.78
N LYS A 7 8.71 -10.69 3.94
CA LYS A 7 9.49 -9.92 4.91
C LYS A 7 8.66 -8.75 5.44
N ILE A 8 8.96 -8.29 6.64
CA ILE A 8 8.26 -7.19 7.30
C ILE A 8 9.25 -6.33 8.09
N ALA A 9 8.99 -5.04 8.19
CA ALA A 9 9.76 -4.14 9.07
C ALA A 9 9.26 -4.25 10.52
N ASP A 10 10.13 -3.94 11.48
CA ASP A 10 9.88 -4.16 12.92
C ASP A 10 8.70 -3.34 13.47
N ASP A 11 8.36 -2.21 12.84
CA ASP A 11 7.31 -1.28 13.24
C ASP A 11 5.94 -1.57 12.61
N VAL A 12 5.84 -2.58 11.74
CA VAL A 12 4.58 -2.92 11.09
C VAL A 12 3.72 -3.82 11.98
N THR A 13 2.50 -3.35 12.25
CA THR A 13 1.51 -4.11 13.04
C THR A 13 0.30 -4.58 12.24
N SER A 14 0.08 -4.03 11.04
CA SER A 14 -1.11 -4.31 10.21
C SER A 14 -1.03 -5.64 9.44
N LEU A 15 0.19 -6.12 9.16
CA LEU A 15 0.46 -7.34 8.40
C LEU A 15 1.35 -8.31 9.18
N LYS A 16 1.41 -9.56 8.74
CA LYS A 16 2.41 -10.56 9.17
C LYS A 16 2.91 -11.38 7.98
N ILE A 17 4.07 -12.01 8.13
CA ILE A 17 4.60 -12.96 7.13
C ILE A 17 3.55 -14.05 6.85
N GLY A 18 3.34 -14.35 5.58
CA GLY A 18 2.33 -15.30 5.10
C GLY A 18 0.96 -14.67 4.80
N ASP A 19 0.67 -13.44 5.22
CA ASP A 19 -0.55 -12.75 4.80
C ASP A 19 -0.56 -12.57 3.28
N ARG A 20 -1.72 -12.81 2.67
CA ARG A 20 -1.96 -12.53 1.26
C ARG A 20 -2.50 -11.12 1.13
N VAL A 21 -1.85 -10.29 0.31
CA VAL A 21 -2.13 -8.85 0.24
C VAL A 21 -2.21 -8.37 -1.21
N SER A 22 -2.91 -7.25 -1.39
CA SER A 22 -3.06 -6.58 -2.67
C SER A 22 -2.07 -5.42 -2.83
N ILE A 23 -1.70 -5.17 -4.09
CA ILE A 23 -0.95 -4.00 -4.53
C ILE A 23 -1.88 -3.25 -5.48
N ALA A 24 -2.66 -2.33 -4.93
CA ALA A 24 -3.68 -1.56 -5.65
C ALA A 24 -3.10 -0.29 -6.29
N TRP A 25 -3.92 0.41 -7.07
CA TRP A 25 -3.57 1.71 -7.65
C TRP A 25 -3.20 2.74 -6.57
N MET A 26 -3.97 2.81 -5.48
CA MET A 26 -3.66 3.65 -4.34
C MET A 26 -2.62 2.95 -3.47
N PHE A 27 -1.35 3.32 -3.64
CA PHE A 27 -0.23 2.67 -2.95
C PHE A 27 0.04 3.27 -1.56
N GLN A 28 -0.16 4.59 -1.43
CA GLN A 28 0.00 5.34 -0.19
C GLN A 28 -0.70 6.70 -0.30
N SER A 29 -1.31 7.18 0.77
CA SER A 29 -1.78 8.56 0.92
C SER A 29 -1.10 9.25 2.12
N CYS A 30 -1.28 10.57 2.29
CA CYS A 30 -0.65 11.28 3.41
C CYS A 30 -1.38 11.10 4.75
N GLY A 31 -2.60 10.55 4.76
CA GLY A 31 -3.38 10.25 5.96
C GLY A 31 -3.91 11.45 6.75
N ARG A 32 -3.54 12.69 6.40
CA ARG A 32 -3.79 13.88 7.23
C ARG A 32 -4.47 15.07 6.53
N CYS A 33 -4.55 15.07 5.19
CA CYS A 33 -5.18 16.18 4.46
C CYS A 33 -6.71 16.09 4.49
N GLU A 34 -7.39 17.14 4.01
CA GLU A 34 -8.85 17.20 3.97
C GLU A 34 -9.48 15.97 3.30
N TYR A 35 -8.86 15.42 2.26
CA TYR A 35 -9.38 14.26 1.55
C TYR A 35 -9.19 12.99 2.38
N CYS A 36 -8.03 12.80 2.99
CA CYS A 36 -7.74 11.60 3.78
C CYS A 36 -8.65 11.51 5.02
N VAL A 37 -8.78 12.59 5.77
CA VAL A 37 -9.56 12.59 7.03
C VAL A 37 -11.08 12.63 6.81
N THR A 38 -11.54 12.74 5.56
CA THR A 38 -12.96 12.69 5.18
C THR A 38 -13.33 11.47 4.36
N GLY A 39 -12.50 10.41 4.38
CA GLY A 39 -12.78 9.14 3.68
C GLY A 39 -12.65 9.21 2.16
N ARG A 40 -11.94 10.21 1.64
CA ARG A 40 -11.75 10.50 0.22
C ARG A 40 -10.26 10.43 -0.17
N GLU A 41 -9.48 9.60 0.52
CA GLU A 41 -8.02 9.53 0.42
C GLU A 41 -7.47 9.31 -1.00
N THR A 42 -8.26 8.75 -1.92
CA THR A 42 -7.91 8.64 -3.35
C THR A 42 -7.71 9.99 -4.05
N PHE A 43 -8.25 11.08 -3.50
CA PHE A 43 -8.03 12.46 -3.97
C PHE A 43 -6.83 13.16 -3.30
N CYS A 44 -6.07 12.47 -2.45
CA CYS A 44 -4.87 13.00 -1.80
C CYS A 44 -3.88 13.57 -2.83
N ARG A 45 -3.41 14.81 -2.62
CA ARG A 45 -2.44 15.46 -3.53
C ARG A 45 -1.02 14.94 -3.39
N GLU A 46 -0.75 14.19 -2.33
CA GLU A 46 0.51 13.49 -2.06
C GLU A 46 0.38 11.97 -2.30
N VAL A 47 -0.65 11.53 -3.04
CA VAL A 47 -0.86 10.11 -3.34
C VAL A 47 0.31 9.52 -4.13
N LYS A 48 0.69 8.29 -3.80
CA LYS A 48 1.58 7.48 -4.64
C LYS A 48 0.77 6.39 -5.32
N ASN A 49 1.05 6.16 -6.60
CA ASN A 49 0.36 5.16 -7.41
C ASN A 49 1.29 4.06 -7.89
N ALA A 50 0.93 2.81 -7.57
CA ALA A 50 1.72 1.63 -7.91
C ALA A 50 1.81 1.44 -9.43
N GLY A 51 3.03 1.25 -9.94
CA GLY A 51 3.28 1.09 -11.37
C GLY A 51 3.19 2.39 -12.18
N TYR A 52 3.16 3.54 -11.50
CA TYR A 52 3.13 4.85 -12.13
C TYR A 52 4.13 5.81 -11.49
N SER A 53 3.89 6.23 -10.25
CA SER A 53 4.77 7.14 -9.51
C SER A 53 5.70 6.42 -8.52
N VAL A 54 5.48 5.12 -8.31
CA VAL A 54 6.35 4.17 -7.60
C VAL A 54 6.29 2.82 -8.30
N ASP A 55 7.29 1.97 -8.07
CA ASP A 55 7.30 0.62 -8.63
C ASP A 55 6.05 -0.17 -8.23
N GLY A 56 5.52 -0.92 -9.21
CA GLY A 56 4.29 -1.69 -9.05
C GLY A 56 4.53 -3.19 -8.91
N GLY A 57 3.43 -3.94 -8.80
CA GLY A 57 3.47 -5.40 -8.61
C GLY A 57 3.62 -6.23 -9.89
N MET A 58 3.99 -5.64 -11.04
CA MET A 58 4.27 -6.40 -12.27
C MET A 58 5.74 -6.86 -12.29
N ALA A 59 6.13 -7.55 -11.22
CA ALA A 59 7.46 -8.05 -10.93
C ALA A 59 7.34 -9.25 -9.95
N GLU A 60 8.42 -10.01 -9.77
CA GLU A 60 8.44 -11.15 -8.83
C GLU A 60 8.36 -10.71 -7.35
N GLN A 61 8.83 -9.49 -7.05
CA GLN A 61 8.83 -8.91 -5.71
C GLN A 61 8.44 -7.42 -5.78
N CYS A 62 7.82 -6.90 -4.71
CA CYS A 62 7.41 -5.51 -4.60
C CYS A 62 7.43 -5.09 -3.12
N ILE A 63 7.96 -3.90 -2.83
CA ILE A 63 7.89 -3.28 -1.50
C ILE A 63 6.57 -2.51 -1.44
N VAL A 64 5.85 -2.59 -0.32
CA VAL A 64 4.55 -1.91 -0.11
C VAL A 64 4.52 -1.16 1.21
N THR A 65 3.70 -0.11 1.29
CA THR A 65 3.31 0.47 2.58
C THR A 65 2.25 -0.41 3.23
N ALA A 66 2.57 -1.01 4.38
CA ALA A 66 1.77 -2.07 4.99
C ALA A 66 0.31 -1.69 5.22
N ASP A 67 0.05 -0.49 5.75
CA ASP A 67 -1.31 -0.02 6.08
C ASP A 67 -2.20 0.23 4.85
N TYR A 68 -1.61 0.29 3.65
CA TYR A 68 -2.33 0.47 2.38
C TYR A 68 -2.41 -0.82 1.56
N ALA A 69 -1.76 -1.90 2.00
CA ALA A 69 -1.83 -3.21 1.34
C ALA A 69 -2.98 -4.05 1.91
N VAL A 70 -4.16 -3.92 1.30
CA VAL A 70 -5.38 -4.59 1.77
C VAL A 70 -5.22 -6.11 1.71
N LYS A 71 -5.54 -6.81 2.80
CA LYS A 71 -5.54 -8.28 2.90
C LYS A 71 -6.60 -8.89 1.97
N VAL A 72 -6.26 -10.05 1.39
CA VAL A 72 -7.14 -10.86 0.53
C VAL A 72 -7.78 -11.97 1.34
#